data_AF-A0AAV2H4R5-F1
#
_entry.id   AF-A0AAV2H4R5-F1
#
_cell.length_a   1.000
_cell.length_b   1.000
_cell.length_c   1.000
_cell.angle_alpha   90.00
_cell.angle_beta   90.00
_cell.angle_gamma   90.00
#
_symmetry.space_group_name_H-M   'P 1'
#
loop_
_entity.id
_entity.type
_entity.pdbx_description
1 polymer ?
#
loop_
_entity_poly.entity_id
_entity_poly.type
_entity_poly.pdbx_seq_one_letter_code
_entity_poly.pdbx_strand_id
1 'polypeptide(L)'
;MDSADYFSMQEEVVDADWYEKNLQLAAELGKALLEKNRELESQVGQLQTLSQDQGLEIQYLKSQLETMRTMTDSRNRIYEEVDRTAQDLEKSNQKLIMEARADKQKIEKQSSLIIQLEDKVDDLQKKLDDFKAAEKKASKKVPEKRRTSSLNRLSLSDTKDQNGGFYFENLAWTYSDQFKNNPLNPYEIEIRKLQEVVQRMKVQQTIDRRKMEDVEVECSVLMEENQSLDKKVKVLEMKLSEAIMIQYELERAKSSPEPFYRKSADAQDIHGEMHEPEVRMLSELEHDDPELRSEAKAVKLESGGSLYSSTESINKVATDAKEIQVGEDASLSILDELESQYQSLFTKYQALIQTKGKKDGEDDSERQRLAHKEVQTLLHITLNRDYYQDSGQIPPYKALFKDIFATLRKNRIEENPDPDGDKRNSVCSPLTSPSGDGAHGLIDGR
;
A
#
# COMPACT_ATOMS: atom_id res chain seq x y z
N MET A 1 29.46 124.29 7.14
CA MET A 1 28.49 124.05 8.22
C MET A 1 27.12 123.96 7.57
N ASP A 2 26.37 122.87 7.60
CA ASP A 2 26.62 121.55 8.15
C ASP A 2 25.86 120.51 7.31
N SER A 3 26.56 119.43 6.96
CA SER A 3 26.04 118.28 6.23
C SER A 3 25.74 117.18 7.25
N ALA A 4 24.82 117.45 8.20
CA ALA A 4 24.58 116.59 9.36
C ALA A 4 23.09 116.32 9.66
N ASP A 5 22.16 116.65 8.75
CA ASP A 5 20.71 116.54 9.04
C ASP A 5 19.95 115.50 8.19
N TYR A 6 20.66 114.60 7.48
CA TYR A 6 20.01 113.56 6.66
C TYR A 6 20.02 112.15 7.30
N PHE A 7 20.49 112.00 8.54
CA PHE A 7 20.51 110.71 9.24
C PHE A 7 20.04 110.85 10.69
N SER A 8 18.92 111.53 10.91
CA SER A 8 18.09 111.22 12.07
C SER A 8 17.30 109.97 11.73
N MET A 9 17.92 108.80 11.89
CA MET A 9 17.18 107.57 12.15
C MET A 9 16.37 107.86 13.42
N GLN A 10 15.10 108.18 13.23
CA GLN A 10 14.13 108.25 14.29
C GLN A 10 14.16 106.87 14.95
N GLU A 11 14.82 106.77 16.10
CA GLU A 11 14.74 105.60 16.97
C GLU A 11 13.30 105.60 17.47
N GLU A 12 12.43 104.97 16.68
CA GLU A 12 11.03 104.75 16.99
C GLU A 12 11.04 103.98 18.31
N VAL A 13 10.65 104.65 19.40
CA VAL A 13 10.56 104.03 20.72
C VAL A 13 9.43 103.01 20.61
N VAL A 14 9.77 101.80 20.18
CA VAL A 14 8.86 100.66 20.15
C VAL A 14 8.41 100.45 21.59
N ASP A 15 7.10 100.55 21.80
CA ASP A 15 6.47 100.35 23.10
C ASP A 15 6.90 98.99 23.68
N ALA A 16 7.55 99.01 24.84
CA ALA A 16 8.13 97.81 25.46
C ALA A 16 7.06 96.74 25.72
N ASP A 17 5.84 97.17 26.06
CA ASP A 17 4.68 96.30 26.28
C ASP A 17 4.21 95.62 24.98
N TRP A 18 4.34 96.32 23.84
CA TRP A 18 4.01 95.76 22.53
C TRP A 18 5.03 94.69 22.13
N TYR A 19 6.32 94.95 22.36
CA TYR A 19 7.37 93.99 22.07
C TYR A 19 7.24 92.73 22.93
N GLU A 20 6.96 92.88 24.24
CA GLU A 20 6.77 91.76 25.16
C GLU A 20 5.58 90.87 24.74
N LYS A 21 4.44 91.46 24.38
CA LYS A 21 3.26 90.71 23.92
C LYS A 21 3.52 89.95 22.62
N ASN A 22 4.22 90.55 21.67
CA ASN A 22 4.57 89.87 20.41
C ASN A 22 5.56 88.72 20.65
N LEU A 23 6.51 88.90 21.59
CA LEU A 23 7.44 87.85 21.97
C LEU A 23 6.72 86.68 22.66
N GLN A 24 5.79 86.97 23.57
CA GLN A 24 4.95 85.95 24.21
C GLN A 24 4.11 85.19 23.18
N LEU A 25 3.45 85.90 22.25
CA LEU A 25 2.67 85.27 21.18
C LEU A 25 3.53 84.39 20.27
N ALA A 26 4.72 84.86 19.89
CA ALA A 26 5.67 84.06 19.10
C ALA A 26 6.12 82.80 19.85
N ALA A 27 6.34 82.89 21.16
CA ALA A 27 6.67 81.75 22.00
C ALA A 27 5.50 80.75 22.12
N GLU A 28 4.26 81.23 22.28
CA GLU A 28 3.06 80.38 22.31
C GLU A 28 2.83 79.67 20.97
N LEU A 29 2.99 80.38 19.85
CA LEU A 29 2.88 79.80 18.52
C LEU A 29 3.99 78.77 18.25
N GLY A 30 5.22 79.08 18.66
CA GLY A 30 6.35 78.15 18.60
C GLY A 30 6.09 76.89 19.43
N LYS A 31 5.54 77.03 20.63
CA LYS A 31 5.14 75.90 21.48
C LYS A 31 4.06 75.04 20.82
N ALA A 32 3.02 75.65 20.26
CA ALA A 32 1.94 74.92 19.57
C ALA A 32 2.46 74.19 18.32
N LEU A 33 3.36 74.80 17.55
CA LEU A 33 3.99 74.16 16.40
C LEU A 33 4.87 72.98 16.81
N LEU A 34 5.66 73.11 17.89
CA LEU A 34 6.46 72.01 18.43
C LEU A 34 5.59 70.86 18.95
N GLU A 35 4.48 71.17 19.63
CA GLU A 35 3.52 70.17 20.10
C GLU A 35 2.88 69.42 18.93
N LYS A 36 2.45 70.14 17.88
CA LYS A 36 1.93 69.52 16.66
C LYS A 36 2.98 68.72 15.90
N ASN A 37 4.23 69.18 15.85
CA ASN A 37 5.32 68.43 15.23
C ASN A 37 5.57 67.13 16.01
N ARG A 38 5.65 67.18 17.34
CA ARG A 38 5.79 66.00 18.20
C ARG A 38 4.62 65.01 18.05
N GLU A 39 3.39 65.52 17.92
CA GLU A 39 2.21 64.68 17.66
C GLU A 39 2.33 63.98 16.30
N LEU A 40 2.72 64.71 15.25
CA LEU A 40 2.93 64.15 13.91
C LEU A 40 4.06 63.11 13.90
N GLU A 41 5.18 63.38 14.56
CA GLU A 41 6.28 62.42 14.72
C GLU A 41 5.81 61.14 15.44
N SER A 42 5.00 61.29 16.49
CA SER A 42 4.40 60.14 17.19
C SER A 42 3.46 59.35 16.30
N GLN A 43 2.62 60.02 15.48
CA GLN A 43 1.72 59.36 14.55
C GLN A 43 2.49 58.63 13.44
N VAL A 44 3.55 59.24 12.90
CA VAL A 44 4.42 58.59 11.92
C VAL A 44 5.08 57.35 12.52
N GLY A 45 5.62 57.44 13.74
CA GLY A 45 6.19 56.30 14.44
C GLY A 45 5.18 55.16 14.63
N GLN A 46 3.95 55.47 15.05
CA GLN A 46 2.88 54.47 15.17
C GLN A 46 2.52 53.82 13.84
N LEU A 47 2.41 54.60 12.77
CA LEU A 47 2.12 54.09 11.42
C LEU A 47 3.26 53.21 10.89
N GLN A 48 4.52 53.54 11.20
CA GLN A 48 5.67 52.71 10.86
C GLN A 48 5.62 51.36 11.60
N THR A 49 5.34 51.35 12.91
CA THR A 49 5.17 50.10 13.67
C THR A 49 4.02 49.26 13.12
N LEU A 50 2.87 49.88 12.84
CA LEU A 50 1.73 49.17 12.25
C LEU A 50 2.06 48.58 10.88
N SER A 51 2.78 49.34 10.04
CA SER A 51 3.22 48.85 8.72
C SER A 51 4.20 47.69 8.86
N GLN A 52 5.06 47.70 9.87
CA GLN A 52 5.97 46.59 10.16
C GLN A 52 5.19 45.34 10.61
N ASP A 53 4.25 45.50 11.54
CA ASP A 53 3.40 44.40 12.04
C ASP A 53 2.59 43.77 10.90
N GLN A 54 1.98 44.59 10.05
CA GLN A 54 1.29 44.12 8.84
C GLN A 54 2.23 43.38 7.88
N GLY A 55 3.48 43.85 7.76
CA GLY A 55 4.51 43.16 6.99
C GLY A 55 4.78 41.74 7.51
N LEU A 56 4.90 41.59 8.83
CA LEU A 56 5.09 40.29 9.49
C LEU A 56 3.86 39.38 9.32
N GLU A 57 2.65 39.92 9.46
CA GLU A 57 1.41 39.18 9.23
C GLU A 57 1.32 38.64 7.79
N ILE A 58 1.65 39.47 6.80
CA ILE A 58 1.69 39.04 5.40
C ILE A 58 2.69 37.90 5.20
N GLN A 59 3.87 37.97 5.83
CA GLN A 59 4.87 36.90 5.73
C GLN A 59 4.39 35.60 6.39
N TYR A 60 3.76 35.71 7.56
CA TYR A 60 3.17 34.56 8.24
C TYR A 60 2.08 33.88 7.39
N LEU A 61 1.16 34.66 6.83
CA LEU A 61 0.10 34.15 5.96
C LEU A 61 0.65 33.53 4.67
N LYS A 62 1.72 34.11 4.10
CA LYS A 62 2.42 33.51 2.95
C LYS A 62 3.03 32.16 3.29
N SER A 63 3.70 32.05 4.44
CA SER A 63 4.29 30.79 4.92
C SER A 63 3.21 29.72 5.14
N GLN A 64 2.08 30.11 5.74
CA GLN A 64 0.94 29.22 5.92
C GLN A 64 0.34 28.76 4.58
N LEU A 65 0.23 29.66 3.60
CA LEU A 65 -0.26 29.34 2.25
C LEU A 65 0.68 28.35 1.54
N GLU A 66 1.99 28.56 1.65
CA GLU A 66 2.98 27.66 1.05
C GLU A 66 2.93 26.26 1.69
N THR A 67 2.80 26.20 3.01
CA THR A 67 2.57 24.93 3.72
C THR A 67 1.29 24.22 3.23
N MET A 68 0.21 24.97 3.01
CA MET A 68 -1.03 24.41 2.47
C MET A 68 -0.89 23.92 1.02
N ARG A 69 -0.07 24.59 0.20
CA ARG A 69 0.26 24.14 -1.16
C ARG A 69 1.05 22.84 -1.14
N THR A 70 2.14 22.78 -0.38
CA THR A 70 2.97 21.57 -0.29
C THR A 70 2.19 20.37 0.28
N MET A 71 1.32 20.59 1.27
CA MET A 71 0.41 19.56 1.78
C MET A 71 -0.58 19.10 0.71
N THR A 72 -1.13 20.02 -0.08
CA THR A 72 -2.05 19.68 -1.18
C THR A 72 -1.35 18.86 -2.26
N ASP A 73 -0.12 19.23 -2.63
CA ASP A 73 0.68 18.50 -3.61
C ASP A 73 1.06 17.11 -3.11
N SER A 74 1.44 16.98 -1.83
CA SER A 74 1.70 15.69 -1.18
C SER A 74 0.46 14.79 -1.21
N ARG A 75 -0.72 15.34 -0.87
CA ARG A 75 -1.99 14.61 -0.94
C ARG A 75 -2.30 14.14 -2.36
N ASN A 76 -2.09 14.98 -3.38
CA ASN A 76 -2.30 14.60 -4.78
C ASN A 76 -1.38 13.45 -5.19
N ARG A 77 -0.10 13.47 -4.79
CA ARG A 77 0.84 12.36 -5.04
C ARG A 77 0.38 11.05 -4.40
N ILE A 78 -0.13 11.11 -3.17
CA ILE A 78 -0.67 9.93 -2.48
C ILE A 78 -1.89 9.38 -3.24
N TYR A 79 -2.79 10.25 -3.72
CA TYR A 79 -3.93 9.80 -4.52
C TYR A 79 -3.52 9.14 -5.82
N GLU A 80 -2.54 9.69 -6.54
CA GLU A 80 -2.00 9.05 -7.74
C GLU A 80 -1.38 7.68 -7.43
N GLU A 81 -0.68 7.55 -6.31
CA GLU A 81 -0.07 6.28 -5.91
C GLU A 81 -1.12 5.23 -5.54
N VAL A 82 -2.18 5.65 -4.84
CA VAL A 82 -3.33 4.77 -4.54
C VAL A 82 -4.02 4.32 -5.84
N ASP A 83 -4.18 5.20 -6.83
CA ASP A 83 -4.77 4.84 -8.12
C ASP A 83 -3.89 3.83 -8.88
N ARG A 84 -2.56 4.05 -8.93
CA ARG A 84 -1.61 3.10 -9.52
C ARG A 84 -1.68 1.73 -8.86
N THR A 85 -1.62 1.68 -7.53
CA THR A 85 -1.66 0.41 -6.78
C THR A 85 -3.01 -0.31 -6.93
N ALA A 86 -4.12 0.43 -6.98
CA ALA A 86 -5.44 -0.15 -7.25
C ALA A 86 -5.51 -0.79 -8.65
N GLN A 87 -5.00 -0.11 -9.67
CA GLN A 87 -4.95 -0.65 -11.04
C GLN A 87 -4.06 -1.91 -11.13
N ASP A 88 -2.91 -1.92 -10.46
CA ASP A 88 -2.01 -3.08 -10.46
C ASP A 88 -2.64 -4.29 -9.75
N LEU A 89 -3.34 -4.05 -8.63
CA LEU A 89 -4.12 -5.09 -7.95
C LEU A 89 -5.26 -5.61 -8.81
N GLU A 90 -5.96 -4.75 -9.54
CA GLU A 90 -7.01 -5.17 -10.47
C GLU A 90 -6.45 -6.05 -11.59
N LYS A 91 -5.34 -5.64 -12.22
CA LYS A 91 -4.65 -6.44 -13.25
C LYS A 91 -4.20 -7.80 -12.70
N SER A 92 -3.62 -7.83 -11.52
CA SER A 92 -3.20 -9.06 -10.85
C SER A 92 -4.39 -9.98 -10.57
N ASN A 93 -5.49 -9.42 -10.08
CA ASN A 93 -6.72 -10.16 -9.82
C ASN A 93 -7.32 -10.75 -11.11
N GLN A 94 -7.41 -9.96 -12.18
CA GLN A 94 -7.85 -10.46 -13.50
C GLN A 94 -6.99 -11.62 -13.99
N LYS A 95 -5.67 -11.53 -13.84
CA LYS A 95 -4.74 -12.62 -14.18
C LYS A 95 -5.00 -13.88 -13.35
N LEU A 96 -5.18 -13.75 -12.03
CA LEU A 96 -5.50 -14.87 -11.15
C LEU A 96 -6.85 -15.52 -11.49
N ILE A 97 -7.86 -14.73 -11.86
CA ILE A 97 -9.15 -15.24 -12.32
C ILE A 97 -9.00 -16.05 -13.62
N MET A 98 -8.20 -15.56 -14.57
CA MET A 98 -7.92 -16.27 -15.82
C MET A 98 -7.20 -17.60 -15.57
N GLU A 99 -6.20 -17.59 -14.68
CA GLU A 99 -5.46 -18.79 -14.27
C GLU A 99 -6.36 -19.79 -13.55
N ALA A 100 -7.15 -19.35 -12.57
CA ALA A 100 -8.12 -20.19 -11.87
C ALA A 100 -9.14 -20.82 -12.83
N ARG A 101 -9.58 -20.08 -13.86
CA ARG A 101 -10.45 -20.61 -14.90
C ARG A 101 -9.76 -21.66 -15.76
N ALA A 102 -8.49 -21.46 -16.12
CA ALA A 102 -7.71 -22.42 -16.88
C ALA A 102 -7.48 -23.72 -16.07
N ASP A 103 -7.16 -23.59 -14.78
CA ASP A 103 -7.00 -24.72 -13.87
C ASP A 103 -8.30 -25.48 -13.66
N LYS A 104 -9.43 -24.78 -13.49
CA LYS A 104 -10.75 -25.42 -13.42
C LYS A 104 -11.03 -26.27 -14.67
N GLN A 105 -10.77 -25.76 -15.86
CA GLN A 105 -10.93 -26.53 -17.10
C GLN A 105 -9.99 -27.74 -17.18
N LYS A 106 -8.76 -27.63 -16.64
CA LYS A 106 -7.81 -28.73 -16.59
C LYS A 106 -8.29 -29.82 -15.62
N ILE A 107 -8.81 -29.43 -14.45
CA ILE A 107 -9.41 -30.34 -13.47
C ILE A 107 -10.59 -31.07 -14.11
N GLU A 108 -11.53 -30.35 -14.75
CA GLU A 108 -12.70 -30.96 -15.41
C GLU A 108 -12.32 -31.99 -16.49
N LYS A 109 -11.29 -31.70 -17.29
CA LYS A 109 -10.75 -32.64 -18.28
C LYS A 109 -10.15 -33.89 -17.63
N GLN A 110 -9.36 -33.71 -16.57
CA GLN A 110 -8.75 -34.81 -15.83
C GLN A 110 -9.81 -35.66 -15.12
N SER A 111 -10.80 -35.05 -14.49
CA SER A 111 -11.95 -35.74 -13.89
C SER A 111 -12.72 -36.56 -14.93
N SER A 112 -12.97 -35.99 -16.12
CA SER A 112 -13.63 -36.72 -17.21
C SER A 112 -12.81 -37.92 -17.69
N LEU A 113 -11.48 -37.79 -17.74
CA LEU A 113 -10.59 -38.90 -18.09
C LEU A 113 -10.59 -39.99 -17.02
N ILE A 114 -10.61 -39.62 -15.73
CA ILE A 114 -10.68 -40.57 -14.62
C ILE A 114 -11.96 -41.40 -14.73
N ILE A 115 -13.12 -40.76 -14.93
CA ILE A 115 -14.40 -41.46 -15.11
C ILE A 115 -14.33 -42.45 -16.28
N GLN A 116 -13.78 -42.04 -17.43
CA GLN A 116 -13.60 -42.94 -18.58
C GLN A 116 -12.66 -44.12 -18.31
N LEU A 117 -11.68 -43.95 -17.42
CA LEU A 117 -10.78 -45.03 -17.02
C LEU A 117 -11.47 -45.97 -16.03
N GLU A 118 -12.25 -45.43 -15.10
CA GLU A 118 -13.08 -46.20 -14.16
C GLU A 118 -14.08 -47.08 -14.93
N ASP A 119 -14.81 -46.52 -15.89
CA ASP A 119 -15.74 -47.28 -16.76
C ASP A 119 -15.03 -48.44 -17.49
N LYS A 120 -13.81 -48.21 -17.99
CA LYS A 120 -13.01 -49.25 -18.66
C LYS A 120 -12.55 -50.33 -17.69
N VAL A 121 -12.20 -49.97 -16.46
CA VAL A 121 -11.81 -50.92 -15.42
C VAL A 121 -13.03 -51.78 -15.05
N ASP A 122 -14.20 -51.18 -14.87
CA ASP A 122 -15.45 -51.89 -14.59
C ASP A 122 -15.84 -52.85 -15.73
N ASP A 123 -15.71 -52.41 -16.99
CA ASP A 123 -15.93 -53.25 -18.17
C ASP A 123 -14.97 -54.44 -18.22
N LEU A 124 -13.68 -54.22 -17.92
CA LEU A 124 -12.67 -55.28 -17.88
C LEU A 124 -12.92 -56.25 -16.71
N GLN A 125 -13.32 -55.73 -15.56
CA GLN A 125 -13.67 -56.53 -14.39
C GLN A 125 -14.88 -57.42 -14.67
N LYS A 126 -15.92 -56.86 -15.32
CA LYS A 126 -17.09 -57.62 -15.76
C LYS A 126 -16.73 -58.72 -16.75
N LYS A 127 -15.90 -58.42 -17.76
CA LYS A 127 -15.39 -59.43 -18.71
C LYS A 127 -14.62 -60.55 -17.99
N LEU A 128 -13.77 -60.20 -17.02
CA LEU A 128 -13.02 -61.16 -16.23
C LEU A 128 -13.94 -62.08 -15.41
N ASP A 129 -14.98 -61.52 -14.79
CA ASP A 129 -15.95 -62.28 -14.01
C ASP A 129 -16.82 -63.18 -14.90
N ASP A 130 -17.18 -62.73 -16.10
CA ASP A 130 -17.85 -63.54 -17.13
C ASP A 130 -16.97 -64.72 -17.59
N PHE A 131 -15.67 -64.50 -17.83
CA PHE A 131 -14.72 -65.57 -18.16
C PHE A 131 -14.57 -66.58 -17.02
N LYS A 132 -14.41 -66.12 -15.78
CA LYS A 132 -14.35 -67.00 -14.59
C LYS A 132 -15.65 -67.80 -14.41
N ALA A 133 -16.81 -67.20 -14.68
CA ALA A 133 -18.08 -67.89 -14.63
C ALA A 133 -18.22 -68.94 -15.75
N ALA A 134 -17.75 -68.63 -16.96
CA ALA A 134 -17.71 -69.56 -18.09
C ALA A 134 -16.77 -70.74 -17.81
N GLU A 135 -15.59 -70.50 -17.26
CA GLU A 135 -14.61 -71.53 -16.85
C GLU A 135 -15.20 -72.47 -15.79
N LYS A 136 -15.85 -71.95 -14.75
CA LYS A 136 -16.55 -72.76 -13.73
C LYS A 136 -17.69 -73.60 -14.32
N LYS A 137 -18.38 -73.12 -15.36
CA LYS A 137 -19.41 -73.87 -16.08
C LYS A 137 -18.80 -74.96 -16.96
N ALA A 138 -17.64 -74.71 -17.57
CA ALA A 138 -16.90 -75.69 -18.37
C ALA A 138 -16.33 -76.81 -17.50
N SER A 139 -15.76 -76.50 -16.33
CA SER A 139 -15.23 -77.50 -15.40
C SER A 139 -16.30 -78.40 -14.79
N LYS A 140 -17.53 -77.90 -14.60
CA LYS A 140 -18.69 -78.71 -14.15
C LYS A 140 -19.30 -79.60 -15.25
N LYS A 141 -18.99 -79.37 -16.52
CA LYS A 141 -19.52 -80.13 -17.67
C LYS A 141 -18.62 -81.28 -18.15
N VAL A 142 -17.58 -81.63 -17.39
CA VAL A 142 -16.75 -82.80 -17.69
C VAL A 142 -17.13 -83.98 -16.78
N PRO A 143 -18.05 -84.87 -17.20
CA PRO A 143 -17.85 -86.29 -17.00
C PRO A 143 -17.01 -86.81 -18.16
N GLU A 144 -15.97 -87.53 -17.78
CA GLU A 144 -15.13 -88.42 -18.58
C GLU A 144 -15.81 -89.00 -19.83
N LYS A 145 -15.26 -88.68 -21.01
CA LYS A 145 -15.17 -89.60 -22.14
C LYS A 145 -13.99 -89.18 -23.02
N ARG A 146 -12.84 -89.83 -22.76
CA ARG A 146 -11.83 -90.08 -23.78
C ARG A 146 -12.54 -90.54 -25.04
N ARG A 147 -12.28 -89.89 -26.18
CA ARG A 147 -12.23 -90.55 -27.48
C ARG A 147 -11.50 -89.67 -28.49
N THR A 148 -10.39 -90.24 -28.93
CA THR A 148 -9.57 -89.88 -30.08
C THR A 148 -10.41 -89.66 -31.34
N SER A 149 -10.10 -88.64 -32.14
CA SER A 149 -10.32 -88.65 -33.58
C SER A 149 -9.64 -87.45 -34.24
N SER A 150 -8.42 -87.70 -34.71
CA SER A 150 -7.94 -87.39 -36.07
C SER A 150 -8.74 -86.42 -36.96
N LEU A 151 -7.96 -85.50 -37.56
CA LEU A 151 -8.12 -84.84 -38.86
C LEU A 151 -9.12 -83.69 -38.98
N ASN A 152 -8.60 -82.49 -39.29
CA ASN A 152 -8.88 -81.89 -40.60
C ASN A 152 -7.84 -80.81 -40.94
N ARG A 153 -6.99 -81.17 -41.89
CA ARG A 153 -6.14 -80.26 -42.67
C ARG A 153 -7.00 -79.83 -43.85
N LEU A 154 -7.40 -78.55 -43.92
CA LEU A 154 -8.05 -77.99 -45.10
C LEU A 154 -7.18 -76.87 -45.67
N SER A 155 -6.48 -77.25 -46.73
CA SER A 155 -5.96 -76.38 -47.78
C SER A 155 -6.93 -76.47 -48.94
N LEU A 156 -7.49 -75.35 -49.39
CA LEU A 156 -8.13 -75.17 -50.70
C LEU A 156 -7.90 -73.70 -51.08
N SER A 157 -6.92 -73.39 -51.92
CA SER A 157 -6.99 -73.38 -53.39
C SER A 157 -7.87 -72.25 -53.95
N ASP A 158 -7.16 -71.19 -54.33
CA ASP A 158 -7.33 -70.30 -55.47
C ASP A 158 -8.31 -70.82 -56.55
N THR A 159 -9.36 -70.05 -56.83
CA THR A 159 -10.12 -70.12 -58.08
C THR A 159 -10.29 -68.71 -58.62
N LYS A 160 -9.46 -68.42 -59.63
CA LYS A 160 -9.74 -67.42 -60.65
C LYS A 160 -11.00 -67.81 -61.44
N ASP A 161 -11.66 -66.76 -61.90
CA ASP A 161 -12.30 -66.61 -63.21
C ASP A 161 -13.84 -66.51 -63.31
N GLN A 162 -14.22 -65.37 -63.92
CA GLN A 162 -15.31 -65.14 -64.88
C GLN A 162 -16.68 -64.69 -64.35
N ASN A 163 -16.82 -63.36 -64.31
CA ASN A 163 -17.73 -62.58 -65.16
C ASN A 163 -18.98 -63.30 -65.71
N GLY A 164 -20.17 -62.86 -65.29
CA GLY A 164 -21.44 -63.21 -65.91
C GLY A 164 -22.59 -62.52 -65.20
N GLY A 165 -23.04 -61.39 -65.74
CA GLY A 165 -24.07 -60.55 -65.14
C GLY A 165 -25.41 -61.26 -64.94
N PHE A 166 -26.06 -60.96 -63.83
CA PHE A 166 -27.50 -61.06 -63.69
C PHE A 166 -28.04 -59.83 -62.97
N TYR A 167 -28.97 -59.19 -63.69
CA TYR A 167 -29.91 -58.17 -63.32
C TYR A 167 -30.31 -58.13 -61.83
N PHE A 168 -29.94 -57.01 -61.21
CA PHE A 168 -30.78 -56.13 -60.40
C PHE A 168 -32.23 -56.59 -60.14
N GLU A 169 -32.46 -57.40 -59.11
CA GLU A 169 -33.79 -57.52 -58.50
C GLU A 169 -33.71 -57.92 -57.02
N ASN A 170 -33.25 -56.99 -56.18
CA ASN A 170 -33.68 -56.86 -54.80
C ASN A 170 -33.08 -55.57 -54.24
N LEU A 171 -33.86 -54.52 -53.99
CA LEU A 171 -33.41 -53.32 -53.24
C LEU A 171 -33.76 -53.45 -51.74
N ALA A 172 -33.65 -54.64 -51.18
CA ALA A 172 -33.95 -54.89 -49.77
C ALA A 172 -32.75 -54.67 -48.83
N TRP A 173 -31.58 -54.24 -49.33
CA TRP A 173 -30.34 -54.08 -48.56
C TRP A 173 -29.97 -52.62 -48.26
N THR A 174 -30.73 -51.64 -48.76
CA THR A 174 -30.49 -50.21 -48.51
C THR A 174 -31.14 -49.68 -47.22
N TYR A 175 -31.86 -50.52 -46.48
CA TYR A 175 -32.49 -50.20 -45.18
C TYR A 175 -31.83 -50.90 -43.98
N SER A 176 -30.59 -51.35 -44.14
CA SER A 176 -29.82 -51.89 -43.02
C SER A 176 -28.72 -50.89 -42.64
N ASP A 177 -28.66 -50.53 -41.36
CA ASP A 177 -27.65 -49.66 -40.71
C ASP A 177 -26.19 -50.14 -40.86
N GLN A 178 -25.94 -51.15 -41.70
CA GLN A 178 -24.64 -51.79 -41.90
C GLN A 178 -23.67 -50.98 -42.77
N PHE A 179 -24.15 -49.99 -43.53
CA PHE A 179 -23.27 -49.12 -44.33
C PHE A 179 -22.65 -47.94 -43.55
N LYS A 180 -23.05 -47.71 -42.30
CA LYS A 180 -22.36 -46.73 -41.43
C LYS A 180 -20.99 -47.23 -40.94
N ASN A 181 -20.70 -48.52 -41.14
CA ASN A 181 -19.46 -49.19 -40.73
C ASN A 181 -18.60 -49.65 -41.91
N ASN A 182 -18.75 -49.07 -43.10
CA ASN A 182 -17.77 -49.27 -44.15
C ASN A 182 -16.45 -48.63 -43.68
N PRO A 183 -15.31 -49.35 -43.68
CA PRO A 183 -14.03 -48.75 -43.33
C PRO A 183 -13.82 -47.58 -44.28
N LEU A 184 -13.72 -46.41 -43.67
CA LEU A 184 -13.53 -45.17 -44.39
C LEU A 184 -12.37 -45.34 -45.37
N ASN A 185 -12.58 -44.98 -46.63
CA ASN A 185 -11.55 -45.02 -47.66
C ASN A 185 -10.26 -44.40 -47.07
N PRO A 186 -9.08 -45.03 -47.16
CA PRO A 186 -7.84 -44.49 -46.58
C PRO A 186 -7.61 -43.01 -46.89
N TYR A 187 -8.03 -42.57 -48.08
CA TYR A 187 -8.01 -41.18 -48.52
C TYR A 187 -8.97 -40.26 -47.74
N GLU A 188 -10.15 -40.72 -47.34
CA GLU A 188 -11.08 -39.93 -46.53
C GLU A 188 -10.56 -39.72 -45.09
N ILE A 189 -9.81 -40.68 -44.53
CA ILE A 189 -9.18 -40.53 -43.22
C ILE A 189 -8.08 -39.47 -43.29
N GLU A 190 -7.29 -39.52 -44.35
CA GLU A 190 -6.25 -38.53 -44.63
C GLU A 190 -6.84 -37.13 -44.88
N ILE A 191 -7.93 -37.02 -45.65
CA ILE A 191 -8.64 -35.76 -45.86
C ILE A 191 -9.12 -35.16 -44.53
N ARG A 192 -9.68 -35.96 -43.62
CA ARG A 192 -10.05 -35.44 -42.29
C ARG A 192 -8.86 -34.98 -41.47
N LYS A 193 -7.76 -35.75 -41.45
CA LYS A 193 -6.53 -35.34 -40.76
C LYS A 193 -5.97 -34.04 -41.32
N LEU A 194 -5.96 -33.88 -42.65
CA LEU A 194 -5.53 -32.65 -43.30
C LEU A 194 -6.47 -31.49 -42.99
N GLN A 195 -7.79 -31.72 -42.96
CA GLN A 195 -8.76 -30.71 -42.54
C GLN A 195 -8.55 -30.27 -41.08
N GLU A 196 -8.26 -31.20 -40.17
CA GLU A 196 -7.92 -30.90 -38.77
C GLU A 196 -6.61 -30.13 -38.65
N VAL A 197 -5.59 -30.46 -39.44
CA VAL A 197 -4.32 -29.71 -39.49
C VAL A 197 -4.55 -28.30 -40.02
N VAL A 198 -5.30 -28.14 -41.11
CA VAL A 198 -5.67 -26.84 -41.67
C VAL A 198 -6.44 -26.01 -40.65
N GLN A 199 -7.39 -26.61 -39.92
CA GLN A 199 -8.16 -25.90 -38.91
C GLN A 199 -7.29 -25.49 -37.73
N ARG A 200 -6.38 -26.36 -37.26
CA ARG A 200 -5.38 -26.00 -36.24
C ARG A 200 -4.45 -24.90 -36.71
N MET A 201 -3.96 -24.95 -37.95
CA MET A 201 -3.12 -23.89 -38.52
C MET A 201 -3.86 -22.57 -38.63
N LYS A 202 -5.15 -22.55 -39.01
CA LYS A 202 -5.96 -21.32 -39.04
C LYS A 202 -6.14 -20.70 -37.65
N VAL A 203 -6.41 -21.54 -36.64
CA VAL A 203 -6.49 -21.08 -35.24
C VAL A 203 -5.15 -20.52 -34.79
N GLN A 204 -4.05 -21.24 -35.08
CA GLN A 204 -2.68 -20.80 -34.75
C GLN A 204 -2.34 -19.47 -35.43
N GLN A 205 -2.63 -19.32 -36.72
CA GLN A 205 -2.43 -18.07 -37.46
C GLN A 205 -3.22 -16.90 -36.84
N THR A 206 -4.42 -17.15 -36.34
CA THR A 206 -5.22 -16.12 -35.68
C THR A 206 -4.62 -15.72 -34.33
N ILE A 207 -4.08 -16.67 -33.57
CA ILE A 207 -3.38 -16.42 -32.31
C ILE A 207 -2.09 -15.63 -32.57
N ASP A 208 -1.30 -16.04 -33.56
CA ASP A 208 -0.03 -15.38 -33.87
C ASP A 208 -0.25 -13.97 -34.41
N ARG A 209 -1.31 -13.75 -35.19
CA ARG A 209 -1.72 -12.40 -35.60
C ARG A 209 -2.04 -11.51 -34.40
N ARG A 210 -2.79 -12.01 -33.40
CA ARG A 210 -3.09 -11.23 -32.18
C ARG A 210 -1.82 -10.94 -31.38
N LYS A 211 -0.93 -11.91 -31.23
CA LYS A 211 0.37 -11.70 -30.56
C LYS A 211 1.21 -10.64 -31.27
N MET A 212 1.19 -10.63 -32.60
CA MET A 212 1.89 -9.61 -33.39
C MET A 212 1.28 -8.23 -33.15
N GLU A 213 -0.06 -8.12 -33.14
CA GLU A 213 -0.78 -6.89 -32.81
C GLU A 213 -0.46 -6.41 -31.37
N ASP A 214 -0.44 -7.32 -30.39
CA ASP A 214 -0.11 -7.00 -28.99
C ASP A 214 1.33 -6.46 -28.85
N VAL A 215 2.30 -7.11 -29.51
CA VAL A 215 3.71 -6.69 -29.52
C VAL A 215 3.88 -5.36 -30.28
N GLU A 216 3.14 -5.14 -31.36
CA GLU A 216 3.16 -3.87 -32.11
C GLU A 216 2.67 -2.71 -31.24
N VAL A 217 1.60 -2.92 -30.45
CA VAL A 217 1.12 -1.94 -29.48
C VAL A 217 2.16 -1.68 -28.39
N GLU A 218 2.76 -2.72 -27.81
CA GLU A 218 3.83 -2.59 -26.81
C GLU A 218 5.03 -1.80 -27.36
N CYS A 219 5.47 -2.11 -28.58
CA CYS A 219 6.53 -1.36 -29.26
C CYS A 219 6.15 0.10 -29.50
N SER A 220 4.90 0.40 -29.84
CA SER A 220 4.42 1.77 -30.02
C SER A 220 4.49 2.55 -28.70
N VAL A 221 4.00 1.97 -27.60
CA VAL A 221 4.04 2.60 -26.26
C VAL A 221 5.49 2.84 -25.83
N LEU A 222 6.36 1.84 -25.94
CA LEU A 222 7.78 1.98 -25.60
C LEU A 222 8.51 3.01 -26.47
N MET A 223 8.08 3.19 -27.73
CA MET A 223 8.61 4.24 -28.61
C MET A 223 8.20 5.63 -28.14
N GLU A 224 6.93 5.81 -27.75
CA GLU A 224 6.43 7.08 -27.19
C GLU A 224 7.12 7.43 -25.86
N GLU A 225 7.29 6.44 -24.98
CA GLU A 225 8.02 6.60 -23.72
C GLU A 225 9.49 6.99 -23.96
N ASN A 226 10.18 6.31 -24.88
CA ASN A 226 11.54 6.68 -25.25
C ASN A 226 11.64 8.10 -25.81
N GLN A 227 10.69 8.52 -26.65
CA GLN A 227 10.64 9.89 -27.15
C GLN A 227 10.40 10.91 -26.01
N SER A 228 9.57 10.57 -25.03
CA SER A 228 9.32 11.40 -23.84
C SER A 228 10.58 11.52 -22.98
N LEU A 229 11.30 10.43 -22.76
CA LEU A 229 12.56 10.41 -22.04
C LEU A 229 13.64 11.21 -22.77
N ASP A 230 13.78 11.07 -24.09
CA ASP A 230 14.72 11.85 -24.89
C ASP A 230 14.46 13.37 -24.79
N LYS A 231 13.17 13.78 -24.80
CA LYS A 231 12.80 15.18 -24.55
C LYS A 231 13.21 15.64 -23.15
N LYS A 232 12.99 14.82 -22.12
CA LYS A 232 13.40 15.15 -20.73
C LYS A 232 14.92 15.27 -20.62
N VAL A 233 15.67 14.36 -21.24
CA VAL A 233 17.13 14.40 -21.28
C VAL A 233 17.60 15.70 -21.91
N LYS A 234 17.07 16.09 -23.07
CA LYS A 234 17.40 17.37 -23.72
C LYS A 234 17.15 18.59 -22.83
N VAL A 235 16.06 18.61 -22.08
CA VAL A 235 15.77 19.68 -21.12
C VAL A 235 16.80 19.71 -19.98
N LEU A 236 17.18 18.54 -19.46
CA LEU A 236 18.20 18.44 -18.42
C LEU A 236 19.59 18.84 -18.94
N GLU A 237 19.95 18.45 -20.17
CA GLU A 237 21.19 18.86 -20.83
C GLU A 237 21.25 20.39 -21.03
N MET A 238 20.13 21.02 -21.40
CA MET A 238 20.03 22.47 -21.51
C MET A 238 20.22 23.15 -20.15
N LYS A 239 19.53 22.68 -19.10
CA LYS A 239 19.69 23.20 -17.73
C LYS A 239 21.11 23.01 -17.20
N LEU A 240 21.74 21.88 -17.50
CA LEU A 240 23.13 21.61 -17.12
C LEU A 240 24.07 22.60 -17.84
N SER A 241 23.83 22.86 -19.12
CA SER A 241 24.60 23.84 -19.90
C SER A 241 24.46 25.26 -19.33
N GLU A 242 23.25 25.66 -18.96
CA GLU A 242 22.96 26.93 -18.28
C GLU A 242 23.70 27.01 -16.93
N ALA A 243 23.66 25.94 -16.13
CA ALA A 243 24.36 25.88 -14.85
C ALA A 243 25.89 26.00 -15.01
N ILE A 244 26.47 25.33 -16.01
CA ILE A 244 27.90 25.45 -16.32
C ILE A 244 28.26 26.88 -16.73
N MET A 245 27.43 27.54 -17.54
CA MET A 245 27.64 28.94 -17.93
C MET A 245 27.61 29.88 -16.72
N ILE A 246 26.63 29.73 -15.83
CA ILE A 246 26.53 30.52 -14.60
C ILE A 246 27.74 30.28 -13.70
N GLN A 247 28.18 29.03 -13.56
CA GLN A 247 29.36 28.70 -12.77
C GLN A 247 30.62 29.35 -13.34
N TYR A 248 30.79 29.34 -14.67
CA TYR A 248 31.89 30.02 -15.35
C TYR A 248 31.85 31.55 -15.14
N GLU A 249 30.68 32.18 -15.24
CA GLU A 249 30.51 33.61 -14.97
C GLU A 249 30.85 33.98 -13.52
N LEU A 250 30.43 33.14 -12.56
CA LEU A 250 30.72 33.31 -11.14
C LEU A 250 32.22 33.18 -10.85
N GLU A 251 32.89 32.21 -11.47
CA GLU A 251 34.34 32.03 -11.33
C GLU A 251 35.13 33.16 -12.02
N ARG A 252 34.63 33.67 -13.15
CA ARG A 252 35.18 34.86 -13.80
C ARG A 252 35.02 36.11 -12.92
N ALA A 253 33.87 36.32 -12.30
CA ALA A 253 33.64 37.42 -11.37
C ALA A 253 34.57 37.33 -10.14
N LYS A 254 34.80 36.13 -9.61
CA LYS A 254 35.78 35.88 -8.54
C LYS A 254 37.23 36.15 -8.95
N SER A 255 37.59 35.86 -10.20
CA SER A 255 38.94 36.09 -10.74
C SER A 255 39.21 37.53 -11.17
N SER A 256 38.18 38.36 -11.29
CA SER A 256 38.30 39.79 -11.60
C SER A 256 38.64 40.56 -10.31
N PRO A 257 39.85 41.14 -10.18
CA PRO A 257 40.15 42.01 -9.07
C PRO A 257 39.45 43.35 -9.31
N GLU A 258 38.40 43.62 -8.57
CA GLU A 258 37.88 44.99 -8.37
C GLU A 258 39.05 45.89 -7.90
N PRO A 259 39.33 47.03 -8.57
CA PRO A 259 40.39 47.93 -8.13
C PRO A 259 39.95 48.66 -6.85
N PHE A 260 40.59 48.28 -5.74
CA PHE A 260 40.55 48.99 -4.47
C PHE A 260 40.93 50.49 -4.65
N TYR A 261 39.96 51.37 -4.38
CA TYR A 261 40.01 52.80 -4.03
C TYR A 261 41.08 53.72 -4.66
N ARG A 262 40.63 54.69 -5.48
CA ARG A 262 41.28 56.02 -5.59
C ARG A 262 40.46 57.06 -4.83
N LYS A 263 41.09 57.66 -3.82
CA LYS A 263 40.64 58.87 -3.14
C LYS A 263 40.65 60.07 -4.10
N SER A 264 39.55 60.81 -4.17
CA SER A 264 39.59 62.27 -4.23
C SER A 264 38.24 62.88 -3.83
N ALA A 265 38.29 63.63 -2.72
CA ALA A 265 37.49 64.78 -2.27
C ALA A 265 35.97 64.85 -2.54
N ASP A 266 35.26 65.04 -1.42
CA ASP A 266 33.93 65.66 -1.26
C ASP A 266 32.72 64.96 -1.90
N ALA A 267 32.21 63.93 -1.23
CA ALA A 267 30.78 63.65 -1.16
C ALA A 267 30.47 62.75 0.04
N GLN A 268 29.26 62.92 0.56
CA GLN A 268 28.74 62.39 1.81
C GLN A 268 28.88 60.87 1.99
N ASP A 269 28.99 60.50 3.27
CA ASP A 269 29.04 59.17 3.84
C ASP A 269 27.82 58.30 3.45
N ILE A 270 28.06 57.28 2.63
CA ILE A 270 27.09 56.22 2.27
C ILE A 270 27.75 54.83 2.41
N HIS A 271 28.78 54.70 3.25
CA HIS A 271 29.55 53.45 3.37
C HIS A 271 29.18 52.59 4.60
N GLY A 272 28.02 52.85 5.22
CA GLY A 272 27.45 52.03 6.28
C GLY A 272 26.50 50.91 5.82
N GLU A 273 26.02 50.93 4.56
CA GLU A 273 24.94 50.03 4.12
C GLU A 273 25.38 48.79 3.33
N MET A 274 26.65 48.68 2.92
CA MET A 274 27.11 47.52 2.13
C MET A 274 27.76 46.39 2.94
N HIS A 275 28.13 46.62 4.21
CA HIS A 275 28.70 45.56 5.06
C HIS A 275 27.66 44.81 5.89
N GLU A 276 26.45 45.34 6.07
CA GLU A 276 25.32 44.63 6.68
C GLU A 276 24.81 43.43 5.86
N PRO A 277 24.65 43.49 4.52
CA PRO A 277 24.10 42.37 3.78
C PRO A 277 25.05 41.17 3.68
N GLU A 278 26.38 41.37 3.70
CA GLU A 278 27.35 40.27 3.65
C GLU A 278 27.44 39.52 5.00
N VAL A 279 27.33 40.24 6.12
CA VAL A 279 27.28 39.63 7.46
C VAL A 279 25.89 39.02 7.74
N ARG A 280 24.80 39.60 7.21
CA ARG A 280 23.46 38.98 7.24
C ARG A 280 23.40 37.72 6.38
N MET A 281 23.95 37.73 5.16
CA MET A 281 23.94 36.53 4.30
C MET A 281 24.80 35.38 4.84
N LEU A 282 25.89 35.68 5.57
CA LEU A 282 26.68 34.64 6.26
C LEU A 282 26.05 34.17 7.58
N SER A 283 25.21 34.99 8.22
CA SER A 283 24.39 34.60 9.38
C SER A 283 23.09 33.88 9.00
N GLU A 284 22.64 34.02 7.75
CA GLU A 284 21.47 33.34 7.16
C GLU A 284 21.80 32.02 6.48
N LEU A 285 23.09 31.63 6.44
CA LEU A 285 23.48 30.23 6.27
C LEU A 285 23.23 29.51 7.60
N GLU A 286 21.96 29.33 7.93
CA GLU A 286 21.50 28.29 8.84
C GLU A 286 22.01 26.96 8.25
N HIS A 287 22.97 26.34 8.92
CA HIS A 287 23.29 24.95 8.65
C HIS A 287 21.97 24.18 8.72
N ASP A 288 21.67 23.37 7.70
CA ASP A 288 20.65 22.31 7.73
C ASP A 288 21.05 21.23 8.78
N ASP A 289 21.35 21.64 10.01
CA ASP A 289 21.17 20.80 11.17
C ASP A 289 19.70 20.99 11.56
N PRO A 290 18.86 19.95 11.45
CA PRO A 290 17.47 20.06 11.85
C PRO A 290 17.44 20.27 13.36
N GLU A 291 17.39 21.53 13.82
CA GLU A 291 16.97 21.87 15.17
C GLU A 291 15.48 21.51 15.28
N LEU A 292 15.22 20.23 15.49
CA LEU A 292 13.94 19.65 15.87
C LEU A 292 13.52 20.21 17.23
N ARG A 293 13.08 21.47 17.24
CA ARG A 293 12.40 22.10 18.37
C ARG A 293 10.94 21.66 18.50
N SER A 294 10.55 20.55 17.87
CA SER A 294 9.40 19.81 18.36
C SER A 294 9.85 19.13 19.63
N GLU A 295 9.43 19.62 20.80
CA GLU A 295 9.55 18.89 22.06
C GLU A 295 8.90 17.51 21.87
N ALA A 296 9.71 16.54 21.50
CA ALA A 296 9.27 15.19 21.21
C ALA A 296 9.48 14.40 22.50
N LYS A 297 8.38 13.91 23.04
CA LYS A 297 8.34 13.26 24.34
C LYS A 297 8.42 11.75 24.12
N ALA A 298 9.20 11.07 24.95
CA ALA A 298 9.24 9.62 24.97
C ALA A 298 8.36 9.12 26.13
N VAL A 299 7.39 8.25 25.84
CA VAL A 299 6.54 7.63 26.86
C VAL A 299 6.62 6.12 26.77
N LYS A 300 6.78 5.46 27.92
CA LYS A 300 6.79 4.00 28.02
C LYS A 300 5.37 3.50 28.28
N LEU A 301 4.86 2.66 27.37
CA LEU A 301 3.55 2.05 27.45
C LEU A 301 3.58 0.83 28.38
N GLU A 302 2.45 0.54 29.04
CA GLU A 302 2.33 -0.59 29.96
C GLU A 302 2.52 -1.96 29.28
N SER A 303 2.33 -2.03 27.96
CA SER A 303 2.59 -3.21 27.15
C SER A 303 4.07 -3.45 26.82
N GLY A 304 4.98 -2.64 27.38
CA GLY A 304 6.44 -2.82 27.28
C GLY A 304 7.10 -2.16 26.05
N GLY A 305 6.38 -1.33 25.31
CA GLY A 305 6.92 -0.55 24.18
C GLY A 305 7.15 0.93 24.54
N SER A 306 8.07 1.59 23.84
CA SER A 306 8.29 3.03 23.96
C SER A 306 7.74 3.75 22.73
N LEU A 307 6.96 4.82 22.94
CA LEU A 307 6.40 5.67 21.90
C LEU A 307 7.11 7.02 21.89
N TYR A 308 7.54 7.47 20.70
CA TYR A 308 8.16 8.77 20.48
C TYR A 308 7.33 9.57 19.49
N SER A 309 6.84 10.72 19.92
CA SER A 309 6.03 11.61 19.09
C SER A 309 5.98 13.01 19.73
N SER A 310 5.44 13.97 18.99
CA SER A 310 5.23 15.34 19.47
C SER A 310 4.34 15.34 20.72
N THR A 311 4.62 16.24 21.67
CA THR A 311 3.89 16.41 22.94
C THR A 311 2.37 16.46 22.77
N GLU A 312 1.86 17.15 21.74
CA GLU A 312 0.43 17.26 21.45
C GLU A 312 -0.23 15.92 21.05
N SER A 313 0.50 15.08 20.31
CA SER A 313 0.03 13.78 19.84
C SER A 313 0.02 12.73 20.96
N ILE A 314 0.97 12.79 21.88
CA ILE A 314 1.10 11.84 22.99
C ILE A 314 -0.02 12.04 24.01
N ASN A 315 -0.38 13.28 24.33
CA ASN A 315 -1.44 13.58 25.29
C ASN A 315 -2.84 13.11 24.83
N LYS A 316 -3.05 12.93 23.51
CA LYS A 316 -4.30 12.36 22.96
C LYS A 316 -4.37 10.83 23.04
N VAL A 317 -3.22 10.15 23.10
CA VAL A 317 -3.14 8.68 23.03
C VAL A 317 -2.86 8.05 24.40
N ALA A 318 -2.23 8.79 25.31
CA ALA A 318 -1.77 8.29 26.60
C ALA A 318 -2.46 9.02 27.76
N THR A 319 -3.76 8.79 27.96
CA THR A 319 -4.49 9.37 29.11
C THR A 319 -4.12 8.73 30.46
N ASP A 320 -3.40 7.60 30.47
CA ASP A 320 -3.04 6.85 31.69
C ASP A 320 -1.55 6.44 31.77
N ALA A 321 -0.63 7.10 31.05
CA ALA A 321 0.79 6.73 31.11
C ALA A 321 1.59 7.57 32.12
N LYS A 322 2.37 6.90 32.97
CA LYS A 322 3.34 7.54 33.88
C LYS A 322 4.44 8.25 33.08
N GLU A 323 4.51 9.56 33.29
CA GLU A 323 5.55 10.45 32.75
C GLU A 323 6.93 10.07 33.26
N ILE A 324 7.90 9.90 32.36
CA ILE A 324 9.32 9.83 32.74
C ILE A 324 9.80 11.27 32.88
N GLN A 325 10.03 11.71 34.11
CA GLN A 325 10.68 12.98 34.38
C GLN A 325 12.12 12.91 33.85
N VAL A 326 12.39 13.68 32.80
CA VAL A 326 13.74 13.89 32.28
C VAL A 326 14.43 14.87 33.22
N GLY A 327 15.24 14.33 34.15
CA GLY A 327 16.19 15.11 34.93
C GLY A 327 17.28 15.69 34.02
N GLU A 328 17.92 16.76 34.48
CA GLU A 328 18.89 17.64 33.80
C GLU A 328 20.18 16.97 33.26
N ASP A 329 20.22 15.65 33.14
CA ASP A 329 21.38 14.89 32.63
C ASP A 329 21.20 14.46 31.15
N ALA A 330 20.39 15.20 30.38
CA ALA A 330 20.13 14.95 28.96
C ALA A 330 21.30 15.32 28.02
N SER A 331 22.52 14.99 28.43
CA SER A 331 23.72 15.02 27.59
C SER A 331 24.43 13.65 27.56
N LEU A 332 23.69 12.56 27.75
CA LEU A 332 24.14 11.23 27.34
C LEU A 332 23.64 11.00 25.92
N SER A 333 24.55 11.24 24.98
CA SER A 333 24.33 11.10 23.54
C SER A 333 23.67 9.75 23.23
N ILE A 334 22.70 9.73 22.29
CA ILE A 334 22.08 8.50 21.77
C ILE A 334 23.14 7.48 21.34
N LEU A 335 24.30 7.96 20.86
CA LEU A 335 25.43 7.12 20.51
C LEU A 335 26.04 6.40 21.72
N ASP A 336 26.06 7.02 22.89
CA ASP A 336 26.60 6.47 24.14
C ASP A 336 25.65 5.43 24.74
N GLU A 337 24.34 5.65 24.63
CA GLU A 337 23.34 4.63 24.98
C GLU A 337 23.37 3.45 23.99
N LEU A 338 23.52 3.71 22.69
CA LEU A 338 23.63 2.67 21.68
C LEU A 338 24.94 1.88 21.82
N GLU A 339 26.03 2.55 22.16
CA GLU A 339 27.33 1.95 22.45
C GLU A 339 27.26 1.11 23.73
N SER A 340 26.60 1.60 24.79
CA SER A 340 26.34 0.83 26.01
C SER A 340 25.47 -0.41 25.76
N GLN A 341 24.42 -0.27 24.94
CA GLN A 341 23.57 -1.39 24.54
C GLN A 341 24.35 -2.41 23.69
N TYR A 342 25.20 -1.95 22.78
CA TYR A 342 26.07 -2.81 21.98
C TYR A 342 27.12 -3.52 22.84
N GLN A 343 27.77 -2.82 23.78
CA GLN A 343 28.72 -3.40 24.72
C GLN A 343 28.06 -4.41 25.66
N SER A 344 26.84 -4.14 26.12
CA SER A 344 26.04 -5.06 26.94
C SER A 344 25.66 -6.32 26.16
N LEU A 345 25.21 -6.16 24.91
CA LEU A 345 24.90 -7.26 24.01
C LEU A 345 26.14 -8.09 23.68
N PHE A 346 27.27 -7.43 23.39
CA PHE A 346 28.56 -8.06 23.15
C PHE A 346 29.01 -8.87 24.37
N THR A 347 28.93 -8.30 25.56
CA THR A 347 29.26 -8.99 26.83
C THR A 347 28.35 -10.20 27.03
N LYS A 348 27.05 -10.08 26.71
CA LYS A 348 26.08 -11.18 26.80
C LYS A 348 26.35 -12.28 25.78
N TYR A 349 26.74 -11.94 24.56
CA TYR A 349 27.19 -12.91 23.55
C TYR A 349 28.50 -13.58 23.94
N GLN A 350 29.46 -12.83 24.48
CA GLN A 350 30.71 -13.38 24.99
C GLN A 350 30.46 -14.34 26.16
N ALA A 351 29.53 -14.01 27.07
CA ALA A 351 29.07 -14.89 28.13
C ALA A 351 28.32 -16.12 27.59
N LEU A 352 27.52 -15.98 26.52
CA LEU A 352 26.88 -17.12 25.84
C LEU A 352 27.91 -18.05 25.18
N ILE A 353 28.95 -17.50 24.58
CA ILE A 353 30.04 -18.27 23.98
C ILE A 353 30.85 -18.97 25.08
N GLN A 354 31.12 -18.31 26.20
CA GLN A 354 31.80 -18.91 27.35
C GLN A 354 30.94 -19.98 28.06
N THR A 355 29.62 -19.79 28.15
CA THR A 355 28.71 -20.79 28.72
C THR A 355 28.48 -21.97 27.78
N LYS A 356 28.52 -21.74 26.45
CA LYS A 356 28.52 -22.83 25.46
C LYS A 356 29.84 -23.61 25.51
N GLY A 357 30.98 -22.92 25.66
CA GLY A 357 32.29 -23.55 25.88
C GLY A 357 32.42 -24.27 27.23
N LYS A 358 31.61 -23.92 28.24
CA LYS A 358 31.49 -24.64 29.52
C LYS A 358 30.44 -25.75 29.52
N LYS A 359 29.56 -25.82 28.51
CA LYS A 359 28.47 -26.82 28.35
C LYS A 359 28.81 -27.97 27.41
N ASP A 360 30.07 -28.12 27.01
CA ASP A 360 30.56 -29.37 26.41
C ASP A 360 30.99 -30.39 27.50
N GLY A 361 30.70 -30.13 28.78
CA GLY A 361 31.17 -30.94 29.91
C GLY A 361 30.12 -31.67 30.77
N GLU A 362 28.85 -31.27 30.82
CA GLU A 362 27.89 -31.87 31.78
C GLU A 362 26.46 -32.05 31.23
N ASP A 363 26.10 -33.34 31.14
CA ASP A 363 24.81 -34.05 31.21
C ASP A 363 23.56 -33.61 30.41
N ASP A 364 23.17 -34.52 29.50
CA ASP A 364 21.95 -34.57 28.69
C ASP A 364 20.62 -34.64 29.49
N SER A 365 20.68 -34.78 30.82
CA SER A 365 19.49 -35.01 31.66
C SER A 365 18.64 -33.74 31.89
N GLU A 366 19.18 -32.54 31.73
CA GLU A 366 18.40 -31.30 31.93
C GLU A 366 17.59 -30.88 30.69
N ARG A 367 18.00 -31.28 29.48
CA ARG A 367 17.27 -30.94 28.23
C ARG A 367 15.86 -31.55 28.21
N GLN A 368 15.67 -32.72 28.81
CA GLN A 368 14.38 -33.40 28.82
C GLN A 368 13.37 -32.76 29.79
N ARG A 369 13.84 -32.09 30.86
CA ARG A 369 12.96 -31.43 31.84
C ARG A 369 12.45 -30.07 31.37
N LEU A 370 13.18 -29.38 30.49
CA LEU A 370 12.77 -28.09 29.93
C LEU A 370 11.69 -28.25 28.85
N ALA A 371 11.76 -29.31 28.04
CA ALA A 371 10.75 -29.60 27.01
C ALA A 371 9.35 -29.88 27.58
N HIS A 372 9.25 -30.46 28.77
CA HIS A 372 7.95 -30.73 29.43
C HIS A 372 7.28 -29.48 30.02
N LYS A 373 8.03 -28.40 30.30
CA LYS A 373 7.48 -27.15 30.85
C LYS A 373 6.85 -26.25 29.77
N GLU A 374 7.36 -26.28 28.54
CA GLU A 374 6.85 -25.46 27.44
C GLU A 374 5.48 -25.94 26.93
N VAL A 375 5.18 -27.24 27.06
CA VAL A 375 3.88 -27.79 26.66
C VAL A 375 2.77 -27.49 27.69
N GLN A 376 3.12 -27.23 28.95
CA GLN A 376 2.14 -26.90 30.00
C GLN A 376 1.67 -25.43 30.01
N THR A 377 2.48 -24.49 29.50
CA THR A 377 2.10 -23.07 29.45
C THR A 377 1.02 -22.79 28.40
N LEU A 378 1.06 -23.49 27.26
CA LEU A 378 0.02 -23.34 26.23
C LEU A 378 -1.37 -23.84 26.69
N LEU A 379 -1.43 -24.93 27.46
CA LEU A 379 -2.69 -25.48 27.94
C LEU A 379 -3.33 -24.61 29.03
N HIS A 380 -2.51 -23.98 29.88
CA HIS A 380 -2.98 -23.11 30.97
C HIS A 380 -3.52 -21.75 30.46
N ILE A 381 -3.04 -21.26 29.32
CA ILE A 381 -3.55 -20.06 28.66
C ILE A 381 -4.92 -20.33 28.02
N THR A 382 -5.14 -21.52 27.46
CA THR A 382 -6.42 -21.87 26.81
C THR A 382 -7.56 -22.21 27.76
N LEU A 383 -7.27 -22.56 29.02
CA LEU A 383 -8.30 -22.97 30.01
C LEU A 383 -8.59 -21.95 31.10
N ASN A 384 -7.84 -20.83 31.17
CA ASN A 384 -8.14 -19.74 32.09
C ASN A 384 -9.31 -18.89 31.57
N ARG A 385 -10.52 -19.39 31.82
CA ARG A 385 -11.81 -18.74 31.59
C ARG A 385 -12.03 -17.49 32.46
N ASP A 386 -11.17 -17.24 33.45
CA ASP A 386 -11.43 -16.26 34.51
C ASP A 386 -10.53 -15.01 34.46
N TYR A 387 -9.68 -14.86 33.44
CA TYR A 387 -8.71 -13.73 33.37
C TYR A 387 -9.27 -12.44 32.74
N TYR A 388 -10.57 -12.40 32.38
CA TYR A 388 -11.23 -11.25 31.75
C TYR A 388 -12.56 -10.89 32.40
N GLN A 389 -12.66 -11.02 33.73
CA GLN A 389 -13.88 -10.63 34.45
C GLN A 389 -13.86 -9.19 34.98
N ASP A 390 -12.74 -8.44 34.88
CA ASP A 390 -12.57 -7.18 35.63
C ASP A 390 -12.15 -5.95 34.80
N SER A 391 -12.46 -5.93 33.50
CA SER A 391 -12.46 -4.67 32.75
C SER A 391 -13.69 -4.64 31.85
N GLY A 392 -14.70 -3.89 32.27
CA GLY A 392 -16.01 -3.74 31.62
C GLY A 392 -15.99 -3.09 30.23
N GLN A 393 -14.87 -3.13 29.50
CA GLN A 393 -14.79 -2.72 28.11
C GLN A 393 -14.25 -3.86 27.26
N ILE A 394 -15.18 -4.52 26.56
CA ILE A 394 -14.83 -5.39 25.43
C ILE A 394 -14.29 -4.49 24.32
N PRO A 395 -13.05 -4.71 23.83
CA PRO A 395 -12.53 -3.96 22.71
C PRO A 395 -13.46 -4.01 21.49
N PRO A 396 -13.63 -2.91 20.73
CA PRO A 396 -14.66 -2.79 19.69
C PRO A 396 -14.55 -3.86 18.59
N TYR A 397 -13.33 -4.32 18.29
CA TYR A 397 -13.11 -5.41 17.33
C TYR A 397 -13.70 -6.75 17.82
N LYS A 398 -13.71 -7.04 19.13
CA LYS A 398 -14.31 -8.27 19.68
C LYS A 398 -15.83 -8.27 19.55
N ALA A 399 -16.48 -7.11 19.65
CA ALA A 399 -17.91 -6.98 19.38
C ALA A 399 -18.22 -7.25 17.89
N LEU A 400 -17.39 -6.71 16.99
CA LEU A 400 -17.49 -6.97 15.55
C LEU A 400 -17.35 -8.47 15.24
N PHE A 401 -16.37 -9.16 15.83
CA PHE A 401 -16.24 -10.61 15.67
C PHE A 401 -17.44 -11.36 16.23
N LYS A 402 -17.99 -10.95 17.37
CA LYS A 402 -19.19 -11.58 17.94
C LYS A 402 -20.39 -11.45 17.00
N ASP A 403 -20.58 -10.29 16.37
CA ASP A 403 -21.64 -10.05 15.40
C ASP A 403 -21.41 -10.80 14.08
N ILE A 404 -20.17 -10.87 13.60
CA ILE A 404 -19.80 -11.69 12.43
C ILE A 404 -20.10 -13.17 12.70
N PHE A 405 -19.70 -13.71 13.86
CA PHE A 405 -19.96 -15.10 14.22
C PHE A 405 -21.43 -15.39 14.52
N ALA A 406 -22.19 -14.41 15.03
CA ALA A 406 -23.63 -14.53 15.19
C ALA A 406 -24.33 -14.57 13.82
N THR A 407 -23.91 -13.71 12.89
CA THR A 407 -24.43 -13.66 11.52
C THR A 407 -24.09 -14.92 10.74
N LEU A 408 -22.85 -15.42 10.87
CA LEU A 408 -22.44 -16.70 10.27
C LEU A 408 -23.21 -17.90 10.86
N ARG A 409 -23.48 -17.91 12.17
CA ARG A 409 -24.31 -18.96 12.78
C ARG A 409 -25.76 -18.89 12.33
N LYS A 410 -26.32 -17.68 12.17
CA LYS A 410 -27.68 -17.48 11.68
C LYS A 410 -27.81 -17.90 10.21
N ASN A 411 -26.87 -17.50 9.36
CA ASN A 411 -26.81 -17.96 7.96
C ASN A 411 -26.62 -19.47 7.85
N ARG A 412 -25.80 -20.09 8.73
CA ARG A 412 -25.64 -21.55 8.76
C ARG A 412 -26.92 -22.30 9.15
N ILE A 413 -27.81 -21.67 9.92
CA ILE A 413 -29.11 -22.25 10.30
C ILE A 413 -30.16 -22.01 9.20
N GLU A 414 -30.08 -20.91 8.45
CA GLU A 414 -30.99 -20.60 7.35
C GLU A 414 -30.66 -21.36 6.05
N GLU A 415 -29.40 -21.75 5.81
CA GLU A 415 -28.99 -22.54 4.63
C GLU A 415 -29.22 -24.07 4.75
N ASN A 416 -29.58 -24.59 5.92
CA ASN A 416 -29.78 -26.02 6.14
C ASN A 416 -30.98 -26.31 7.06
N PRO A 417 -32.22 -26.35 6.54
CA PRO A 417 -33.34 -26.91 7.30
C PRO A 417 -33.21 -28.45 7.26
N ASP A 418 -32.39 -29.02 8.15
CA ASP A 418 -32.37 -30.48 8.31
C ASP A 418 -33.76 -30.95 8.79
N PRO A 419 -34.41 -31.88 8.06
CA PRO A 419 -35.59 -32.56 8.55
C PRO A 419 -35.15 -33.71 9.47
N ASP A 420 -35.99 -34.05 10.43
CA ASP A 420 -35.86 -35.19 11.35
C ASP A 420 -34.90 -35.04 12.54
N GLY A 421 -35.48 -34.59 13.65
CA GLY A 421 -34.92 -34.72 14.99
C GLY A 421 -36.00 -34.87 16.05
N ASP A 422 -37.11 -35.55 15.73
CA ASP A 422 -38.16 -35.86 16.69
C ASP A 422 -38.04 -37.31 17.17
N LYS A 423 -38.27 -37.50 18.48
CA LYS A 423 -38.25 -38.76 19.27
C LYS A 423 -36.92 -39.19 19.89
N ARG A 424 -36.79 -38.86 21.19
CA ARG A 424 -36.82 -39.78 22.34
C ARG A 424 -36.81 -38.91 23.62
N ASN A 425 -37.94 -38.84 24.35
CA ASN A 425 -38.18 -39.56 25.62
C ASN A 425 -37.02 -39.40 26.62
N SER A 426 -37.17 -38.97 27.87
CA SER A 426 -38.31 -39.03 28.78
C SER A 426 -37.85 -38.51 30.17
N VAL A 427 -38.82 -38.18 31.02
CA VAL A 427 -38.80 -38.18 32.50
C VAL A 427 -38.44 -36.89 33.25
N CYS A 428 -39.45 -36.48 34.03
CA CYS A 428 -39.47 -35.73 35.29
C CYS A 428 -38.98 -34.28 35.35
N SER A 429 -39.99 -33.41 35.44
CA SER A 429 -40.06 -32.23 36.29
C SER A 429 -39.57 -32.50 37.74
N PRO A 430 -39.35 -31.47 38.58
CA PRO A 430 -40.51 -30.84 39.23
C PRO A 430 -40.40 -29.35 39.60
N LEU A 431 -41.59 -28.75 39.78
CA LEU A 431 -41.94 -27.59 40.64
C LEU A 431 -41.41 -26.21 40.16
N THR A 432 -42.18 -25.14 40.02
CA THR A 432 -43.50 -24.76 40.54
C THR A 432 -44.02 -23.58 39.71
N SER A 433 -45.32 -23.62 39.40
CA SER A 433 -46.16 -22.60 38.77
C SER A 433 -46.37 -21.35 39.68
N PRO A 434 -47.31 -20.43 39.37
CA PRO A 434 -47.46 -19.55 38.21
C PRO A 434 -47.87 -18.11 38.65
N SER A 435 -48.41 -17.32 37.72
CA SER A 435 -49.39 -16.21 37.86
C SER A 435 -48.80 -14.89 37.36
N GLY A 436 -49.47 -14.14 36.49
CA GLY A 436 -50.81 -14.25 35.95
C GLY A 436 -51.05 -13.08 35.00
N ASP A 437 -52.14 -13.19 34.24
CA ASP A 437 -52.85 -12.13 33.49
C ASP A 437 -52.04 -11.27 32.52
N GLY A 438 -52.34 -11.21 31.23
CA GLY A 438 -53.67 -11.18 30.64
C GLY A 438 -53.95 -9.76 30.19
N ALA A 439 -53.74 -9.46 28.90
CA ALA A 439 -54.49 -8.47 28.11
C ALA A 439 -53.89 -8.30 26.72
N HIS A 440 -54.67 -8.68 25.71
CA HIS A 440 -55.10 -7.81 24.60
C HIS A 440 -54.12 -6.68 24.19
N GLY A 441 -53.54 -6.66 23.00
CA GLY A 441 -54.20 -6.75 21.69
C GLY A 441 -54.54 -5.33 21.21
N LEU A 442 -53.95 -4.91 20.08
CA LEU A 442 -54.21 -3.77 19.16
C LEU A 442 -52.84 -3.17 18.74
N ILE A 443 -52.34 -3.44 17.53
CA ILE A 443 -52.72 -2.89 16.21
C ILE A 443 -52.36 -1.41 16.04
N ASP A 444 -51.60 -1.21 14.95
CA ASP A 444 -51.37 -0.03 14.12
C ASP A 444 -50.37 1.06 14.53
N GLY A 445 -49.42 1.26 13.61
CA GLY A 445 -49.50 2.44 12.75
C GLY A 445 -48.58 3.59 13.08
N ARG A 446 -47.32 3.49 12.66
CA ARG A 446 -46.63 4.51 11.84
C ARG A 446 -45.28 4.03 11.33
#